data_AF-A1X3Z5-F1
#
_entry.id   AF-A1X3Z5-F1
#
_cell.length_a   1.000
_cell.length_b   1.000
_cell.length_c   1.000
_cell.angle_alpha   90.00
_cell.angle_beta   90.00
_cell.angle_gamma   90.00
#
_symmetry.space_group_name_H-M   'P 1'
#
loop_
_entity.id
_entity.type
_entity.pdbx_description
1 polymer ?
#
loop_
_entity_poly.entity_id
_entity_poly.type
_entity_poly.pdbx_seq_one_letter_code
_entity_poly.pdbx_strand_id
1 'polypeptide(L)' 'PGARQLVNHRHISINNDIVDIPSYNCEPGDIITIGNKQKSQSIVTKNINSFQKLKIPSHLTFDSTQLR' A
#
# COMPACT_ATOMS: atom_id res chain seq x y z
N PRO A 1 3.29 -13.42 1.50
CA PRO A 1 4.72 -13.08 1.73
C PRO A 1 5.13 -11.67 1.24
N GLY A 2 4.90 -11.31 -0.03
CA GLY A 2 5.39 -10.04 -0.61
C GLY A 2 4.87 -8.76 0.09
N ALA A 3 3.61 -8.73 0.51
CA ALA A 3 3.06 -7.56 1.21
C ALA A 3 3.79 -7.26 2.54
N ARG A 4 4.10 -8.29 3.35
CA ARG A 4 4.86 -8.11 4.60
C ARG A 4 6.27 -7.57 4.35
N GLN A 5 6.89 -7.95 3.22
CA GLN A 5 8.20 -7.43 2.83
C GLN A 5 8.12 -5.93 2.53
N LEU A 6 7.09 -5.46 1.83
CA LEU A 6 6.90 -4.03 1.56
C LEU A 6 6.76 -3.22 2.86
N VAL A 7 6.00 -3.75 3.83
CA VAL A 7 5.86 -3.13 5.15
C VAL A 7 7.21 -3.11 5.87
N ASN A 8 7.85 -4.26 6.11
CA ASN A 8 9.13 -4.36 6.83
C ASN A 8 10.24 -3.48 6.22
N HIS A 9 10.23 -3.28 4.89
CA HIS A 9 11.23 -2.48 4.19
C HIS A 9 10.85 -0.98 4.07
N ARG A 10 9.86 -0.51 4.84
CA ARG A 10 9.45 0.91 4.91
C ARG A 10 9.01 1.48 3.55
N HIS A 11 8.27 0.69 2.77
CA HIS A 11 7.65 1.15 1.54
C HIS A 11 6.23 1.68 1.73
N ILE A 12 5.62 1.44 2.89
CA ILE A 12 4.24 1.79 3.21
C ILE A 12 4.22 2.91 4.26
N SER A 13 3.24 3.81 4.13
CA SER A 13 2.96 4.86 5.11
C SER A 13 1.47 4.92 5.40
N ILE A 14 1.10 5.13 6.66
CA ILE A 14 -0.29 5.25 7.11
C ILE A 14 -0.46 6.67 7.64
N ASN A 15 -1.44 7.41 7.13
CA ASN A 15 -1.70 8.81 7.53
C ASN A 15 -0.43 9.69 7.49
N ASN A 16 0.41 9.51 6.46
CA ASN A 16 1.70 10.16 6.23
C ASN A 16 2.88 9.69 7.10
N ASP A 17 2.67 8.77 8.04
CA ASP A 17 3.73 8.21 8.88
C ASP A 17 4.22 6.86 8.34
N ILE A 18 5.54 6.63 8.36
CA ILE A 18 6.13 5.38 7.88
C ILE A 18 5.86 4.26 8.89
N VAL A 19 5.24 3.17 8.44
CA VAL A 19 4.94 2.00 9.26
C VAL A 19 5.68 0.79 8.71
N ASP A 20 6.51 0.15 9.54
CA ASP A 20 7.25 -1.07 9.21
C ASP A 20 6.82 -2.31 9.99
N ILE A 21 5.71 -2.22 10.72
CA ILE A 21 5.14 -3.31 11.50
C ILE A 21 3.97 -3.94 10.72
N PRO A 22 4.10 -5.18 10.20
CA PRO A 22 3.05 -5.83 9.41
C PRO A 22 1.85 -6.28 10.23
N SER A 23 1.96 -6.25 11.56
CA SER A 23 0.87 -6.50 12.50
C SER A 23 0.21 -5.21 13.01
N TYR A 24 0.47 -4.07 12.37
CA TYR A 24 -0.25 -2.83 12.65
C TYR A 24 -1.75 -3.05 12.44
N ASN A 25 -2.56 -2.64 13.41
CA ASN A 25 -4.01 -2.77 13.35
C ASN A 25 -4.59 -1.49 12.77
N CYS A 26 -5.07 -1.55 11.52
CA CYS A 26 -5.66 -0.39 10.87
C CYS A 26 -6.97 0.02 11.51
N GLU A 27 -7.19 1.32 11.62
CA GLU A 27 -8.43 1.91 12.11
C GLU A 27 -9.30 2.39 10.93
N PRO A 28 -10.64 2.45 11.11
CA PRO A 28 -11.51 3.02 10.09
C PRO A 28 -11.12 4.46 9.77
N GLY A 29 -10.88 4.74 8.48
CA GLY A 29 -10.45 6.05 8.00
C GLY A 29 -8.95 6.18 7.77
N ASP A 30 -8.15 5.16 8.13
CA ASP A 30 -6.72 5.15 7.82
C ASP A 30 -6.46 5.20 6.32
N ILE A 31 -5.53 6.07 5.91
CA ILE A 31 -5.10 6.21 4.52
C ILE A 31 -3.75 5.54 4.36
N ILE A 32 -3.73 4.45 3.59
CA ILE A 32 -2.51 3.68 3.30
C ILE A 32 -1.91 4.21 2.00
N THR A 33 -0.71 4.74 2.08
CA THR A 33 0.03 5.33 0.96
C THR A 33 1.36 4.62 0.74
N ILE A 34 1.90 4.77 -0.45
CA ILE A 34 3.24 4.28 -0.79
C ILE A 34 4.25 5.39 -0.51
N GLY A 35 5.34 5.04 0.18
CA GLY A 35 6.40 6.00 0.46
C GLY A 35 7.00 6.60 -0.83
N ASN A 36 7.35 7.88 -0.80
CA ASN A 36 7.78 8.69 -1.95
C ASN A 36 9.09 8.27 -2.65
N LYS A 37 9.67 7.12 -2.30
CA LYS A 37 10.85 6.58 -2.97
C LYS A 37 10.44 5.99 -4.31
N GLN A 38 11.16 6.35 -5.38
CA GLN A 38 10.93 5.82 -6.74
C GLN A 38 10.94 4.28 -6.80
N LYS A 39 11.80 3.63 -6.01
CA LYS A 39 11.83 2.16 -5.89
C LYS A 39 10.51 1.60 -5.35
N SER A 40 9.91 2.25 -4.34
CA SER A 40 8.61 1.84 -3.79
C SER A 40 7.53 1.93 -4.86
N GLN A 41 7.41 3.09 -5.51
CA GLN A 41 6.39 3.35 -6.51
C GLN A 41 6.52 2.39 -7.69
N SER A 42 7.73 2.23 -8.25
CA SER A 42 7.95 1.32 -9.38
C SER A 42 7.60 -0.14 -9.10
N ILE A 43 7.88 -0.65 -7.89
CA ILE A 43 7.52 -2.03 -7.51
C ILE A 43 6.00 -2.18 -7.46
N VAL A 44 5.30 -1.24 -6.83
CA VAL A 44 3.85 -1.36 -6.64
C VAL A 44 3.08 -1.09 -7.93
N THR A 45 3.50 -0.12 -8.75
CA THR A 45 2.90 0.11 -10.07
C THR A 45 3.00 -1.13 -10.96
N LYS A 46 4.14 -1.84 -10.95
CA LYS A 46 4.30 -3.12 -11.66
C LYS A 46 3.32 -4.18 -11.16
N ASN A 47 3.12 -4.26 -9.84
CA ASN A 47 2.18 -5.21 -9.23
C ASN A 47 0.71 -4.87 -9.51
N ILE A 48 0.34 -3.59 -9.53
CA ILE A 48 -1.03 -3.17 -9.88
C ILE A 48 -1.32 -3.50 -11.34
N ASN A 49 -0.38 -3.20 -12.24
CA ASN A 49 -0.54 -3.45 -13.68
C ASN A 49 -0.63 -4.95 -14.00
N SER A 50 0.01 -5.82 -13.21
CA SER A 50 -0.13 -7.28 -13.37
C SER A 50 -1.45 -7.83 -12.80
N PHE A 51 -2.06 -7.13 -11.83
CA PHE A 51 -3.33 -7.49 -11.22
C PHE A 51 -4.49 -6.65 -11.81
N GLN A 52 -4.85 -6.88 -13.07
CA GLN A 52 -5.93 -6.16 -13.76
C GLN A 52 -7.36 -6.51 -13.31
N LYS A 53 -7.56 -7.51 -12.44
CA LYS A 53 -8.88 -7.95 -11.95
C LYS A 53 -8.88 -8.14 -10.43
N LEU A 54 -8.87 -7.04 -9.68
CA LEU A 54 -9.08 -7.09 -8.23
C LEU A 54 -10.54 -6.73 -7.93
N LYS A 55 -11.28 -7.67 -7.34
CA LYS A 55 -12.52 -7.33 -6.62
C LYS A 55 -12.09 -6.67 -5.31
N ILE A 56 -12.16 -5.34 -5.28
CA ILE A 56 -11.91 -4.58 -4.06
C ILE A 56 -13.10 -4.85 -3.11
N PRO A 57 -12.85 -5.24 -1.85
CA PRO A 57 -13.90 -5.42 -0.85
C PRO A 57 -14.69 -4.12 -0.63
N SER A 58 -15.96 -4.22 -0.26
CA SER A 58 -16.85 -3.05 -0.08
C SER A 58 -16.37 -2.03 0.97
N HIS A 59 -15.53 -2.46 1.91
CA HIS A 59 -15.02 -1.62 3.00
C HIS A 59 -13.67 -0.96 2.69
N LEU A 60 -13.11 -1.21 1.49
CA LEU A 60 -11.87 -0.61 1.04
C LEU A 60 -12.12 0.23 -0.20
N THR A 61 -11.46 1.37 -0.27
CA THR A 61 -11.40 2.20 -1.47
C THR A 61 -9.96 2.21 -1.96
N PHE A 62 -9.76 2.19 -3.28
CA PHE A 62 -8.43 2.22 -3.88
C PHE A 62 -8.40 3.23 -5.02
N ASP A 63 -7.51 4.21 -4.91
CA ASP A 63 -7.21 5.19 -5.94
C ASP A 63 -5.91 4.80 -6.66
N SER A 64 -6.06 4.29 -7.88
CA SER A 64 -4.95 3.86 -8.71
C SER A 64 -4.08 5.01 -9.22
N THR A 65 -4.59 6.24 -9.24
CA THR A 65 -3.87 7.42 -9.74
C THR A 65 -2.91 7.97 -8.69
N GLN A 66 -3.34 7.98 -7.43
CA GLN A 66 -2.58 8.51 -6.30
C GLN A 66 -1.89 7.43 -5.47
N LEU A 67 -2.09 6.15 -5.83
CA LEU A 67 -1.54 4.99 -5.13
C LEU A 67 -1.86 5.03 -3.63
N ARG A 68 -3.12 5.32 -3.32
CA ARG A 68 -3.66 5.44 -1.95
C ARG A 68 -5.09 4.92 -1.83
#